data_AF-A0A0D8DLU7-F1
#
_entry.id   AF-A0A0D8DLU7-F1
#
_cell.length_a   1.000
_cell.length_b   1.000
_cell.length_c   1.000
_cell.angle_alpha   90.00
_cell.angle_beta   90.00
_cell.angle_gamma   90.00
#
_symmetry.space_group_name_H-M   'P 1'
#
loop_
_entity.id
_entity.type
_entity.pdbx_description
1 polymer ?
#
loop_
_entity_poly.entity_id
_entity_poly.type
_entity_poly.pdbx_seq_one_letter_code
_entity_poly.pdbx_strand_id
1 'polypeptide(L)'
;MEDEYKLLRENVEEFGSTLDEKKIEENGIDNNLLKKLASQGFLAALIPENLGGSGLDESSYNIILEVLSKYSPSSAFEIFLINSIAYPVLSDDLNYLNDVIKGDDFIGISLDKTIKNNSLDSVLNANGKYTIMSSDVPAIAENENFTEKDFMGFKGIRFGNVGIKNQKNIKSNKNIKNSIMNSYRSLAAINLGIISGSLQKALEYSAVRQAFDVHLKDFGPIAFNLSKMVARENILRNIIYSNVNSEYVFDFSIENALEISKYSLNVHGGYGYFKDFGVEKFYRDAMALKAVFYGNDFLENLSKRVYGERSGFI
;
A
#
# COMPACT_ATOMS: atom_id res chain seq x y z
N MET A 1 -9.09 21.98 4.21
CA MET A 1 -7.98 21.43 3.41
C MET A 1 -7.45 22.61 2.62
N GLU A 2 -6.16 22.92 2.76
CA GLU A 2 -5.53 24.04 2.04
C GLU A 2 -5.68 23.84 0.52
N ASP A 3 -5.78 24.94 -0.23
CA ASP A 3 -6.07 24.90 -1.68
C ASP A 3 -5.07 24.04 -2.48
N GLU A 4 -3.82 23.97 -2.02
CA GLU A 4 -2.75 23.12 -2.57
C GLU A 4 -3.07 21.62 -2.48
N TYR A 5 -3.52 21.14 -1.32
CA TYR A 5 -3.89 19.74 -1.11
C TYR A 5 -5.11 19.33 -1.94
N LYS A 6 -6.04 20.27 -2.18
CA LYS A 6 -7.17 20.02 -3.06
C LYS A 6 -6.72 19.86 -4.51
N LEU A 7 -5.87 20.75 -5.00
CA LEU A 7 -5.31 20.68 -6.35
C LEU A 7 -4.49 19.39 -6.55
N LEU A 8 -3.65 19.02 -5.57
CA LEU A 8 -2.91 17.76 -5.61
C LEU A 8 -3.86 16.57 -5.72
N ARG A 9 -4.91 16.53 -4.90
CA ARG A 9 -5.90 15.45 -4.96
C ARG A 9 -6.55 15.37 -6.34
N GLU A 10 -6.96 16.49 -6.92
CA GLU A 10 -7.56 16.52 -8.27
C GLU A 10 -6.59 15.98 -9.33
N ASN A 11 -5.32 16.37 -9.29
CA ASN A 11 -4.29 15.86 -10.21
C ASN A 11 -4.06 14.34 -10.05
N VAL A 12 -4.04 13.85 -8.81
CA VAL A 12 -3.84 12.41 -8.55
C VAL A 12 -5.10 11.61 -8.93
N GLU A 13 -6.30 12.15 -8.75
CA GLU A 13 -7.56 11.55 -9.23
C GLU A 13 -7.57 11.46 -10.77
N GLU A 14 -7.14 12.52 -11.46
CA GLU A 14 -6.99 12.51 -12.92
C GLU A 14 -6.03 11.41 -13.35
N PHE A 15 -4.81 11.36 -12.79
CA PHE A 15 -3.85 10.31 -13.09
C PHE A 15 -4.40 8.91 -12.78
N GLY A 16 -4.99 8.72 -11.60
CA GLY A 16 -5.57 7.46 -11.14
C GLY A 16 -6.63 6.93 -12.09
N SER A 17 -7.48 7.81 -12.63
CA SER A 17 -8.52 7.46 -13.60
C SER A 17 -8.00 6.93 -14.93
N THR A 18 -6.73 7.20 -15.26
CA THR A 18 -6.07 6.69 -16.48
C THR A 18 -5.46 5.30 -16.30
N LEU A 19 -5.43 4.77 -15.08
CA LEU A 19 -4.83 3.48 -14.79
C LEU A 19 -5.70 2.33 -15.33
N ASP A 20 -5.06 1.41 -16.05
CA ASP A 20 -5.70 0.15 -16.43
C ASP A 20 -5.58 -0.86 -15.27
N GLU A 21 -6.59 -0.82 -14.39
CA GLU A 21 -6.67 -1.69 -13.21
C GLU A 21 -6.51 -3.17 -13.56
N LYS A 22 -7.11 -3.61 -14.68
CA LYS A 22 -7.10 -5.01 -15.09
C LYS A 22 -5.72 -5.41 -15.58
N LYS A 23 -5.08 -4.58 -16.40
CA LYS A 23 -3.70 -4.83 -16.85
C LYS A 23 -2.73 -4.92 -15.69
N ILE A 24 -2.85 -4.06 -14.69
CA ILE A 24 -2.00 -4.09 -13.48
C ILE A 24 -2.21 -5.38 -12.68
N GLU A 25 -3.47 -5.79 -12.47
CA GLU A 25 -3.79 -7.01 -11.72
C GLU A 25 -3.41 -8.31 -12.44
N GLU A 26 -3.34 -8.30 -13.78
CA GLU A 26 -2.98 -9.48 -14.59
C GLU A 26 -1.47 -9.54 -14.88
N ASN A 27 -0.86 -8.40 -15.17
CA ASN A 27 0.49 -8.31 -15.73
C ASN A 27 1.46 -7.52 -14.85
N GLY A 28 1.10 -7.18 -13.62
CA GLY A 28 1.98 -6.39 -12.76
C GLY A 28 2.05 -4.92 -13.15
N ILE A 29 2.76 -4.13 -12.35
CA ILE A 29 3.23 -2.80 -12.74
C ILE A 29 4.36 -3.02 -13.76
N ASP A 30 4.17 -2.54 -14.99
CA ASP A 30 5.20 -2.59 -16.03
C ASP A 30 6.11 -1.34 -16.00
N ASN A 31 7.24 -1.41 -16.71
CA ASN A 31 8.20 -0.30 -16.75
C ASN A 31 7.60 0.99 -17.33
N ASN A 32 6.56 0.91 -18.16
CA ASN A 32 5.91 2.11 -18.71
C ASN A 32 5.09 2.80 -17.63
N LEU A 33 4.30 2.04 -16.86
CA LEU A 33 3.58 2.58 -15.71
C LEU A 33 4.56 3.09 -14.64
N LEU A 34 5.65 2.37 -14.37
CA LEU A 34 6.65 2.80 -13.40
C LEU A 34 7.26 4.17 -13.79
N LYS A 35 7.64 4.35 -15.07
CA LYS A 35 8.09 5.65 -15.59
C LYS A 35 7.04 6.75 -15.48
N LYS A 36 5.77 6.43 -15.68
CA LYS A 36 4.68 7.40 -15.49
C LYS A 36 4.58 7.83 -14.03
N LEU A 37 4.61 6.89 -13.08
CA LEU A 37 4.62 7.18 -11.64
C LEU A 37 5.84 8.04 -11.26
N ALA A 38 7.02 7.74 -11.83
CA ALA A 38 8.23 8.53 -11.65
C ALA A 38 8.07 9.97 -12.19
N SER A 39 7.53 10.12 -13.39
CA SER A 39 7.34 11.43 -14.04
C SER A 39 6.36 12.35 -13.29
N GLN A 40 5.43 11.78 -12.53
CA GLN A 40 4.55 12.53 -11.63
C GLN A 40 5.22 12.91 -10.30
N GLY A 41 6.45 12.43 -10.08
CA GLY A 41 7.16 12.63 -8.81
C GLY A 41 6.65 11.75 -7.67
N PHE A 42 5.86 10.71 -7.95
CA PHE A 42 5.25 9.88 -6.91
C PHE A 42 6.26 8.89 -6.30
N LEU A 43 7.11 8.26 -7.12
CA LEU A 43 8.09 7.27 -6.63
C LEU A 43 9.11 7.87 -5.66
N ALA A 44 9.34 9.18 -5.72
CA ALA A 44 10.31 9.91 -4.90
C ALA A 44 9.66 11.10 -4.17
N ALA A 45 8.38 10.98 -3.84
CA ALA A 45 7.57 12.02 -3.21
C ALA A 45 8.26 12.65 -1.98
N LEU A 46 8.76 11.85 -1.04
CA LEU A 46 9.40 12.33 0.20
C LEU A 46 10.90 12.63 0.05
N ILE A 47 11.51 12.31 -1.08
CA ILE A 47 12.94 12.51 -1.30
C ILE A 47 13.15 14.01 -1.62
N PRO A 48 14.09 14.70 -0.95
CA PRO A 48 14.39 16.11 -1.24
C PRO A 48 14.71 16.40 -2.71
N GLU A 49 14.32 17.57 -3.20
CA GLU A 49 14.54 17.99 -4.59
C GLU A 49 16.02 17.96 -4.98
N ASN A 50 16.92 18.39 -4.08
CA ASN A 50 18.36 18.37 -4.31
C ASN A 50 18.96 16.96 -4.44
N LEU A 51 18.18 15.92 -4.10
CA LEU A 51 18.52 14.51 -4.26
C LEU A 51 17.71 13.84 -5.38
N GLY A 52 16.98 14.62 -6.18
CA GLY A 52 16.23 14.15 -7.35
C GLY A 52 14.80 13.68 -7.07
N GLY A 53 14.25 13.98 -5.88
CA GLY A 53 12.85 13.72 -5.56
C GLY A 53 11.94 14.94 -5.65
N SER A 54 10.74 14.83 -5.10
CA SER A 54 9.71 15.88 -5.15
C SER A 54 9.65 16.76 -3.89
N GLY A 55 10.32 16.36 -2.80
CA GLY A 55 10.38 17.12 -1.56
C GLY A 55 9.03 17.37 -0.86
N LEU A 56 8.01 16.55 -1.15
CA LEU A 56 6.66 16.71 -0.62
C LEU A 56 6.63 16.44 0.89
N ASP A 57 5.69 17.12 1.57
CA ASP A 57 5.38 16.84 2.95
C ASP A 57 4.61 15.50 3.12
N GLU A 58 4.54 15.01 4.36
CA GLU A 58 3.84 13.76 4.67
C GLU A 58 2.35 13.80 4.32
N SER A 59 1.71 14.97 4.41
CA SER A 59 0.27 15.10 4.14
C SER A 59 -0.02 14.94 2.66
N SER A 60 0.75 15.60 1.80
CA SER A 60 0.73 15.49 0.34
C SER A 60 1.03 14.07 -0.11
N TYR A 61 2.06 13.45 0.48
CA TYR A 61 2.38 12.06 0.25
C TYR A 61 1.23 11.12 0.60
N ASN A 62 0.58 11.30 1.76
CA ASN A 62 -0.56 10.49 2.16
C ASN A 62 -1.80 10.72 1.25
N ILE A 63 -1.99 11.92 0.68
CA ILE A 63 -3.02 12.18 -0.34
C ILE A 63 -2.74 11.34 -1.59
N ILE A 64 -1.49 11.28 -2.05
CA ILE A 64 -1.11 10.45 -3.21
C ILE A 64 -1.46 8.99 -2.97
N LEU A 65 -1.07 8.44 -1.81
CA LEU A 65 -1.36 7.05 -1.44
C LEU A 65 -2.86 6.77 -1.33
N GLU A 66 -3.61 7.65 -0.66
CA GLU A 66 -5.06 7.52 -0.50
C GLU A 66 -5.76 7.47 -1.86
N VAL A 67 -5.49 8.47 -2.70
CA VAL A 67 -6.19 8.64 -3.97
C VAL A 67 -5.80 7.54 -4.95
N LEU A 68 -4.52 7.19 -5.10
CA LEU A 68 -4.12 6.12 -6.02
C LEU A 68 -4.63 4.76 -5.57
N SER A 69 -4.67 4.49 -4.27
CA SER A 69 -5.14 3.20 -3.74
C SER A 69 -6.63 2.95 -4.04
N LYS A 70 -7.43 4.01 -4.22
CA LYS A 70 -8.82 3.91 -4.73
C LYS A 70 -8.91 3.26 -6.12
N TYR A 71 -7.90 3.46 -6.97
CA TYR A 71 -7.84 2.90 -8.32
C TYR A 71 -7.00 1.62 -8.37
N SER A 72 -5.76 1.70 -7.90
CA SER A 72 -4.78 0.63 -7.86
C SER A 72 -4.07 0.61 -6.52
N PRO A 73 -4.53 -0.21 -5.54
CA PRO A 73 -3.81 -0.42 -4.30
C PRO A 73 -2.37 -0.87 -4.55
N SER A 74 -2.12 -1.68 -5.58
CA SER A 74 -0.78 -2.09 -6.00
C SER A 74 0.13 -0.90 -6.37
N SER A 75 -0.37 0.07 -7.14
CA SER A 75 0.44 1.26 -7.51
C SER A 75 0.73 2.15 -6.32
N ALA A 76 -0.24 2.34 -5.42
CA ALA A 76 -0.03 3.06 -4.17
C ALA A 76 0.97 2.32 -3.26
N PHE A 77 0.89 0.99 -3.20
CA PHE A 77 1.80 0.19 -2.41
C PHE A 77 3.23 0.22 -2.96
N GLU A 78 3.41 0.25 -4.28
CA GLU A 78 4.73 0.45 -4.90
C GLU A 78 5.36 1.80 -4.48
N ILE A 79 4.59 2.87 -4.57
CA ILE A 79 5.00 4.20 -4.09
C ILE A 79 5.38 4.15 -2.61
N PHE A 80 4.62 3.42 -1.80
CA PHE A 80 4.89 3.24 -0.38
C PHE A 80 6.19 2.47 -0.11
N LEU A 81 6.43 1.37 -0.83
CA LEU A 81 7.65 0.58 -0.71
C LEU A 81 8.90 1.44 -0.94
N ILE A 82 8.86 2.34 -1.92
CA ILE A 82 10.00 3.22 -2.21
C ILE A 82 10.13 4.32 -1.15
N ASN A 83 9.07 5.11 -0.93
CA ASN A 83 9.13 6.32 -0.09
C ASN A 83 9.22 6.02 1.41
N SER A 84 8.49 5.00 1.89
CA SER A 84 8.37 4.70 3.32
C SER A 84 9.27 3.57 3.80
N ILE A 85 9.83 2.76 2.90
CA ILE A 85 10.72 1.64 3.28
C ILE A 85 12.12 1.82 2.67
N ALA A 86 12.24 1.87 1.35
CA ALA A 86 13.53 1.86 0.68
C ALA A 86 14.33 3.14 0.94
N TYR A 87 13.72 4.31 0.76
CA TYR A 87 14.38 5.59 0.97
C TYR A 87 14.89 5.78 2.41
N PRO A 88 14.09 5.55 3.47
CA PRO A 88 14.59 5.63 4.84
C PRO A 88 15.79 4.72 5.13
N VAL A 89 15.82 3.50 4.57
CA VAL A 89 16.92 2.56 4.78
C VAL A 89 18.16 2.95 3.98
N LEU A 90 17.98 3.50 2.77
CA LEU A 90 19.05 3.84 1.83
C LEU A 90 19.45 5.32 1.81
N SER A 91 18.97 6.13 2.76
CA SER A 91 19.17 7.58 2.75
C SER A 91 20.65 8.00 2.72
N ASP A 92 21.55 7.14 3.21
CA ASP A 92 23.00 7.38 3.26
C ASP A 92 23.75 6.92 1.98
N ASP A 93 23.10 6.15 1.09
CA ASP A 93 23.68 5.66 -0.19
C ASP A 93 22.58 5.55 -1.27
N LEU A 94 22.11 6.71 -1.76
CA LEU A 94 21.03 6.81 -2.76
C LEU A 94 21.37 6.24 -4.14
N ASN A 95 22.61 5.81 -4.37
CA ASN A 95 23.02 5.23 -5.65
C ASN A 95 22.15 4.03 -6.06
N TYR A 96 21.63 3.29 -5.07
CA TYR A 96 20.72 2.16 -5.26
C TYR A 96 19.29 2.55 -5.64
N LEU A 97 18.92 3.83 -5.47
CA LEU A 97 17.60 4.36 -5.81
C LEU A 97 17.61 5.18 -7.09
N ASN A 98 18.76 5.48 -7.69
CA ASN A 98 18.85 6.34 -8.88
C ASN A 98 17.97 5.85 -10.05
N ASP A 99 18.01 4.55 -10.35
CA ASP A 99 17.21 3.96 -11.43
C ASP A 99 15.73 3.79 -10.99
N VAL A 100 15.51 3.55 -9.70
CA VAL A 100 14.17 3.42 -9.09
C VAL A 100 13.39 4.72 -9.14
N ILE A 101 14.04 5.84 -8.76
CA ILE A 101 13.46 7.19 -8.77
C ILE A 101 13.05 7.61 -10.18
N LYS A 102 13.80 7.18 -11.20
CA LYS A 102 13.50 7.45 -12.62
C LYS A 102 12.44 6.49 -13.20
N GLY A 103 12.07 5.46 -12.45
CA GLY A 103 11.17 4.40 -12.92
C GLY A 103 11.79 3.48 -13.96
N ASP A 104 13.12 3.34 -13.97
CA ASP A 104 13.86 2.43 -14.84
C ASP A 104 14.06 1.04 -14.21
N ASP A 105 13.91 0.91 -12.88
CA ASP A 105 14.06 -0.34 -12.15
C ASP A 105 13.19 -0.38 -10.89
N PHE A 106 12.98 -1.57 -10.35
CA PHE A 106 12.31 -1.78 -9.06
C PHE A 106 13.35 -2.00 -7.96
N ILE A 107 12.94 -1.84 -6.71
CA ILE A 107 13.75 -2.24 -5.56
C ILE A 107 13.04 -3.31 -4.73
N GLY A 108 13.73 -4.44 -4.59
CA GLY A 108 13.28 -5.58 -3.81
C GLY A 108 13.29 -5.27 -2.31
N ILE A 109 12.31 -5.79 -1.59
CA ILE A 109 12.22 -5.66 -0.13
C ILE A 109 11.96 -7.06 0.45
N SER A 110 12.90 -7.54 1.25
CA SER A 110 12.78 -8.78 2.00
C SER A 110 12.61 -8.50 3.49
N LEU A 111 11.53 -9.03 4.06
CA LEU A 111 11.34 -9.03 5.52
C LEU A 111 12.14 -10.15 6.20
N ASP A 112 12.59 -11.15 5.45
CA ASP A 112 13.51 -12.18 5.96
C ASP A 112 14.95 -11.63 5.94
N LYS A 113 15.72 -12.08 6.92
CA LYS A 113 17.15 -11.77 7.05
C LYS A 113 18.02 -12.89 6.47
N THR A 114 17.43 -14.07 6.27
CA THR A 114 18.18 -15.31 6.08
C THR A 114 18.31 -15.64 4.61
N ILE A 115 19.50 -15.43 4.06
CA ILE A 115 19.86 -16.02 2.77
C ILE A 115 20.06 -17.52 2.99
N LYS A 116 19.23 -18.33 2.33
CA LYS A 116 19.35 -19.79 2.33
C LYS A 116 19.75 -20.23 0.93
N ASN A 117 20.86 -20.96 0.82
CA ASN A 117 21.39 -21.43 -0.46
C ASN A 117 21.56 -20.30 -1.50
N ASN A 118 22.13 -19.16 -1.07
CA ASN A 118 22.26 -17.95 -1.90
C ASN A 118 20.94 -17.42 -2.46
N SER A 119 19.81 -17.68 -1.80
CA SER A 119 18.50 -17.16 -2.18
C SER A 119 17.79 -16.51 -1.00
N LEU A 120 17.07 -15.44 -1.28
CA LEU A 120 16.00 -14.92 -0.42
C LEU A 120 14.66 -15.51 -0.87
N ASP A 121 13.80 -15.81 0.09
CA ASP A 121 12.40 -16.14 -0.14
C ASP A 121 11.55 -14.90 0.17
N SER A 122 10.38 -14.83 -0.46
CA SER A 122 9.30 -13.90 -0.10
C SER A 122 9.71 -12.43 -0.20
N VAL A 123 10.33 -12.09 -1.33
CA VAL A 123 10.75 -10.73 -1.67
C VAL A 123 9.63 -10.03 -2.43
N LEU A 124 9.21 -8.86 -1.94
CA LEU A 124 8.38 -7.92 -2.70
C LEU A 124 9.27 -7.23 -3.74
N ASN A 125 8.77 -7.01 -4.96
CA ASN A 125 9.56 -6.52 -6.09
C ASN A 125 10.80 -7.38 -6.39
N ALA A 126 10.60 -8.70 -6.42
CA ALA A 126 11.64 -9.68 -6.72
C ALA A 126 12.32 -9.48 -8.08
N ASN A 127 11.68 -8.75 -9.00
CA ASN A 127 12.20 -8.40 -10.31
C ASN A 127 13.16 -7.19 -10.32
N GLY A 128 13.37 -6.51 -9.19
CA GLY A 128 14.33 -5.42 -9.09
C GLY A 128 15.77 -5.89 -9.19
N LYS A 129 16.70 -5.00 -9.54
CA LYS A 129 18.15 -5.32 -9.57
C LYS A 129 18.75 -5.51 -8.18
N TYR A 130 18.21 -4.82 -7.18
CA TYR A 130 18.69 -4.88 -5.81
C TYR A 130 17.57 -5.22 -4.84
N THR A 131 17.90 -5.91 -3.75
CA THR A 131 16.98 -6.21 -2.65
C THR A 131 17.52 -5.68 -1.33
N ILE A 132 16.73 -4.90 -0.61
CA ILE A 132 17.00 -4.50 0.77
C ILE A 132 16.50 -5.60 1.70
N MET A 133 17.33 -6.00 2.64
CA MET A 133 17.03 -7.04 3.61
C MET A 133 16.79 -6.46 4.99
N SER A 134 15.78 -6.98 5.68
CA SER A 134 15.52 -6.63 7.07
C SER A 134 16.62 -7.21 7.94
N SER A 135 17.38 -6.39 8.64
CA SER A 135 18.38 -6.84 9.61
C SER A 135 18.66 -5.76 10.64
N ASP A 136 19.28 -6.15 11.75
CA ASP A 136 19.63 -5.17 12.81
C ASP A 136 20.65 -4.17 12.27
N VAL A 137 21.52 -4.64 11.38
CA VAL A 137 22.31 -3.83 10.45
C VAL A 137 21.74 -4.04 9.06
N PRO A 138 21.02 -3.08 8.46
CA PRO A 138 20.41 -3.26 7.14
C PRO A 138 21.46 -3.65 6.10
N ALA A 139 21.06 -4.48 5.14
CA ALA A 139 21.93 -4.95 4.07
C ALA A 139 21.22 -4.89 2.73
N ILE A 140 22.02 -4.79 1.67
CA ILE A 140 21.55 -4.77 0.28
C ILE A 140 22.24 -5.86 -0.51
N ALA A 141 21.45 -6.54 -1.34
CA ALA A 141 21.88 -7.62 -2.19
C ALA A 141 21.70 -7.25 -3.67
N GLU A 142 22.66 -7.63 -4.51
CA GLU A 142 22.56 -7.61 -5.97
C GLU A 142 21.87 -8.91 -6.40
N ASN A 143 20.75 -8.78 -7.11
CA ASN A 143 19.93 -9.89 -7.55
C ASN A 143 20.51 -10.50 -8.83
N GLU A 144 20.53 -11.83 -8.92
CA GLU A 144 20.99 -12.56 -10.11
C GLU A 144 19.82 -13.03 -10.98
N ASN A 145 18.86 -13.69 -10.34
CA ASN A 145 17.67 -14.24 -10.95
C ASN A 145 16.51 -14.15 -9.96
N PHE A 146 15.29 -14.28 -10.45
CA PHE A 146 14.11 -14.40 -9.59
C PHE A 146 13.14 -15.44 -10.13
N THR A 147 12.40 -16.04 -9.20
CA THR A 147 11.30 -16.95 -9.50
C THR A 147 10.04 -16.36 -8.89
N GLU A 148 9.11 -15.94 -9.74
CA GLU A 148 7.84 -15.38 -9.32
C GLU A 148 7.00 -16.43 -8.58
N LYS A 149 6.31 -15.98 -7.53
CA LYS A 149 5.34 -16.76 -6.76
C LYS A 149 4.00 -16.04 -6.79
N ASP A 150 2.92 -16.81 -6.76
CA ASP A 150 1.59 -16.25 -6.61
C ASP A 150 1.47 -15.55 -5.25
N PHE A 151 1.23 -14.25 -5.28
CA PHE A 151 0.85 -13.47 -4.12
C PHE A 151 -0.60 -13.06 -4.27
N MET A 152 -1.40 -13.31 -3.21
CA MET A 152 -2.82 -13.06 -3.29
C MET A 152 -3.08 -11.56 -3.31
N GLY A 153 -2.58 -10.77 -2.36
CA GLY A 153 -2.71 -9.30 -2.39
C GLY A 153 -1.74 -8.62 -3.35
N PHE A 154 -2.01 -7.36 -3.65
CA PHE A 154 -1.15 -6.45 -4.40
C PHE A 154 -0.56 -7.09 -5.65
N LYS A 155 -1.41 -7.62 -6.54
CA LYS A 155 -0.97 -8.37 -7.73
C LYS A 155 -0.16 -7.55 -8.74
N GLY A 156 -0.14 -6.23 -8.59
CA GLY A 156 0.78 -5.37 -9.31
C GLY A 156 2.25 -5.55 -8.91
N ILE A 157 2.51 -6.10 -7.72
CA ILE A 157 3.83 -6.27 -7.12
C ILE A 157 4.38 -7.66 -7.42
N ARG A 158 5.60 -7.73 -7.96
CA ARG A 158 6.27 -9.00 -8.25
C ARG A 158 6.79 -9.63 -6.97
N PHE A 159 6.09 -10.64 -6.48
CA PHE A 159 6.50 -11.38 -5.30
C PHE A 159 7.22 -12.67 -5.70
N GLY A 160 8.29 -13.03 -5.00
CA GLY A 160 9.01 -14.25 -5.36
C GLY A 160 10.27 -14.53 -4.57
N ASN A 161 10.99 -15.54 -5.04
CA ASN A 161 12.33 -15.87 -4.58
C ASN A 161 13.35 -15.14 -5.43
N VAL A 162 14.46 -14.75 -4.83
CA VAL A 162 15.53 -14.02 -5.51
C VAL A 162 16.87 -14.69 -5.21
N GLY A 163 17.62 -15.05 -6.25
CA GLY A 163 19.01 -15.49 -6.12
C GLY A 163 19.93 -14.29 -5.91
N ILE A 164 20.87 -14.42 -4.98
CA ILE A 164 21.77 -13.36 -4.55
C ILE A 164 23.16 -13.59 -5.12
N LYS A 165 23.65 -12.62 -5.90
CA LYS A 165 25.00 -12.63 -6.46
C LYS A 165 26.02 -12.10 -5.46
N ASN A 166 25.75 -10.93 -4.89
CA ASN A 166 26.59 -10.22 -3.95
C ASN A 166 25.73 -9.56 -2.87
N GLN A 167 26.30 -9.35 -1.68
CA GLN A 167 25.64 -8.58 -0.63
C GLN A 167 26.64 -7.69 0.12
N LYS A 168 26.14 -6.56 0.66
CA LYS A 168 26.90 -5.70 1.56
C LYS A 168 26.02 -5.13 2.66
N ASN A 169 26.61 -4.86 3.82
CA ASN A 169 25.96 -4.09 4.86
C ASN A 169 25.84 -2.62 4.45
N ILE A 170 24.75 -1.99 4.83
CA ILE A 170 24.51 -0.56 4.65
C ILE A 170 24.81 0.13 5.97
N LYS A 171 25.53 1.26 5.89
CA LYS A 171 25.70 2.15 7.04
C LYS A 171 24.44 3.00 7.19
N SER A 172 23.39 2.43 7.77
CA SER A 172 22.16 3.15 8.09
C SER A 172 21.69 2.78 9.49
N ASN A 173 21.26 3.79 10.25
CA ASN A 173 20.64 3.60 11.57
C ASN A 173 19.14 3.28 11.46
N LYS A 174 18.58 3.30 10.23
CA LYS A 174 17.18 3.00 9.95
C LYS A 174 17.09 1.62 9.31
N ASN A 175 16.31 0.74 9.93
CA ASN A 175 16.00 -0.57 9.39
C ASN A 175 14.54 -0.62 8.89
N ILE A 176 14.19 -1.70 8.21
CA ILE A 176 12.85 -1.90 7.65
C ILE A 176 11.78 -1.88 8.76
N LYS A 177 12.04 -2.52 9.92
CA LYS A 177 11.08 -2.57 11.03
C LYS A 177 10.70 -1.18 11.55
N ASN A 178 11.69 -0.33 11.81
CA ASN A 178 11.45 1.05 12.25
C ASN A 178 10.76 1.88 11.16
N SER A 179 11.10 1.63 9.89
CA SER A 179 10.49 2.32 8.75
C SER A 179 8.99 1.96 8.61
N ILE A 180 8.62 0.70 8.84
CA ILE A 180 7.22 0.26 8.95
C ILE A 180 6.53 0.99 10.11
N MET A 181 7.14 1.00 11.30
CA MET A 181 6.54 1.65 12.48
C MET A 181 6.27 3.14 12.27
N ASN A 182 7.17 3.83 11.56
CA ASN A 182 7.02 5.25 11.27
C ASN A 182 6.01 5.54 10.16
N SER A 183 5.60 4.53 9.39
CA SER A 183 4.74 4.69 8.21
C SER A 183 3.32 4.16 8.40
N TYR A 184 2.90 3.85 9.63
CA TYR A 184 1.53 3.41 9.95
C TYR A 184 0.44 4.39 9.44
N ARG A 185 0.70 5.69 9.45
CA ARG A 185 -0.25 6.68 8.89
C ARG A 185 -0.37 6.57 7.36
N SER A 186 0.73 6.28 6.68
CA SER A 186 0.75 6.04 5.23
C SER A 186 0.08 4.73 4.84
N LEU A 187 0.27 3.67 5.64
CA LEU A 187 -0.52 2.44 5.50
C LEU A 187 -2.02 2.69 5.72
N ALA A 188 -2.38 3.55 6.68
CA ALA A 188 -3.77 3.97 6.88
C ALA A 188 -4.34 4.76 5.69
N ALA A 189 -3.53 5.57 5.01
CA ALA A 189 -3.92 6.24 3.78
C ALA A 189 -4.23 5.23 2.66
N ILE A 190 -3.39 4.21 2.48
CA ILE A 190 -3.67 3.11 1.54
C ILE A 190 -4.99 2.41 1.89
N ASN A 191 -5.21 2.09 3.17
CA ASN A 191 -6.47 1.50 3.65
C ASN A 191 -7.68 2.39 3.33
N LEU A 192 -7.57 3.71 3.48
CA LEU A 192 -8.64 4.63 3.11
C LEU A 192 -8.92 4.64 1.60
N GLY A 193 -7.89 4.53 0.77
CA GLY A 193 -8.08 4.35 -0.68
C GLY A 193 -8.82 3.05 -1.01
N ILE A 194 -8.43 1.93 -0.37
CA ILE A 194 -9.13 0.64 -0.48
C ILE A 194 -10.61 0.77 -0.09
N ILE A 195 -10.90 1.46 1.03
CA ILE A 195 -12.27 1.73 1.48
C ILE A 195 -13.02 2.55 0.42
N SER A 196 -12.42 3.63 -0.07
CA SER A 196 -13.04 4.54 -1.04
C SER A 196 -13.36 3.83 -2.35
N GLY A 197 -12.41 3.07 -2.90
CA GLY A 197 -12.58 2.33 -4.14
C GLY A 197 -13.60 1.20 -4.04
N SER A 198 -13.59 0.46 -2.92
CA SER A 198 -14.58 -0.60 -2.69
C SER A 198 -16.00 -0.05 -2.49
N LEU A 199 -16.16 1.02 -1.71
CA LEU A 199 -17.45 1.69 -1.51
C LEU A 199 -18.01 2.28 -2.80
N GLN A 200 -17.17 2.95 -3.59
CA GLN A 200 -17.60 3.51 -4.86
C GLN A 200 -18.18 2.42 -5.77
N LYS A 201 -17.45 1.31 -5.97
CA LYS A 201 -17.94 0.18 -6.78
C LYS A 201 -19.25 -0.40 -6.22
N ALA A 202 -19.37 -0.54 -4.89
CA ALA A 202 -20.59 -1.06 -4.27
C ALA A 202 -21.79 -0.11 -4.44
N LEU A 203 -21.59 1.20 -4.29
CA LEU A 203 -22.62 2.22 -4.51
C LEU A 203 -23.08 2.21 -5.97
N GLU A 204 -22.15 2.25 -6.92
CA GLU A 204 -22.43 2.19 -8.36
C GLU A 204 -23.19 0.92 -8.74
N TYR A 205 -22.68 -0.25 -8.30
CA TYR A 205 -23.34 -1.53 -8.56
C TYR A 205 -24.73 -1.59 -7.94
N SER A 206 -24.89 -1.10 -6.70
CA SER A 206 -26.19 -1.12 -6.02
C SER A 206 -27.24 -0.23 -6.71
N ALA A 207 -26.80 0.82 -7.39
CA ALA A 207 -27.68 1.74 -8.09
C ALA A 207 -28.20 1.19 -9.42
N VAL A 208 -27.47 0.27 -10.07
CA VAL A 208 -27.84 -0.29 -11.37
C VAL A 208 -28.36 -1.72 -11.28
N ARG A 209 -27.94 -2.49 -10.27
CA ARG A 209 -28.34 -3.89 -10.11
C ARG A 209 -29.75 -3.97 -9.52
N GLN A 210 -30.58 -4.83 -10.11
CA GLN A 210 -31.92 -5.12 -9.61
C GLN A 210 -32.05 -6.54 -9.05
N ALA A 211 -32.89 -6.69 -8.05
CA ALA A 211 -33.41 -7.94 -7.51
C ALA A 211 -34.84 -7.70 -7.03
N PHE A 212 -35.74 -8.67 -7.20
CA PHE A 212 -37.16 -8.50 -6.84
C PHE A 212 -37.77 -7.21 -7.43
N ASP A 213 -37.44 -6.92 -8.69
CA ASP A 213 -37.93 -5.76 -9.47
C ASP A 213 -37.59 -4.36 -8.90
N VAL A 214 -36.65 -4.27 -7.95
CA VAL A 214 -36.17 -3.00 -7.39
C VAL A 214 -34.63 -2.96 -7.38
N HIS A 215 -34.04 -1.77 -7.34
CA HIS A 215 -32.58 -1.64 -7.29
C HIS A 215 -32.06 -2.05 -5.92
N LEU A 216 -30.83 -2.56 -5.86
CA LEU A 216 -30.21 -2.94 -4.58
C LEU A 216 -30.12 -1.76 -3.60
N LYS A 217 -29.89 -0.53 -4.11
CA LYS A 217 -29.89 0.70 -3.29
C LYS A 217 -31.24 1.01 -2.62
N ASP A 218 -32.34 0.41 -3.09
CA ASP A 218 -33.69 0.65 -2.54
C ASP A 218 -34.02 -0.34 -1.40
N PHE A 219 -33.18 -1.37 -1.18
CA PHE A 219 -33.30 -2.23 0.00
C PHE A 219 -32.70 -1.53 1.21
N GLY A 220 -33.54 -1.21 2.20
CA GLY A 220 -33.15 -0.53 3.44
C GLY A 220 -31.85 -1.07 4.08
N PRO A 221 -31.69 -2.39 4.28
CA PRO A 221 -30.45 -2.94 4.84
C PRO A 221 -29.18 -2.63 4.03
N ILE A 222 -29.25 -2.59 2.69
CA ILE A 222 -28.11 -2.25 1.84
C ILE A 222 -27.83 -0.76 1.94
N ALA A 223 -28.85 0.07 1.73
CA ALA A 223 -28.75 1.52 1.78
C ALA A 223 -28.17 2.03 3.12
N PHE A 224 -28.70 1.51 4.24
CA PHE A 224 -28.30 1.96 5.58
C PHE A 224 -26.87 1.53 5.92
N ASN A 225 -26.46 0.32 5.54
CA ASN A 225 -25.10 -0.14 5.77
C ASN A 225 -24.09 0.64 4.93
N LEU A 226 -24.35 0.82 3.62
CA LEU A 226 -23.48 1.64 2.76
C LEU A 226 -23.39 3.08 3.27
N SER A 227 -24.50 3.69 3.71
CA SER A 227 -24.50 5.04 4.29
C SER A 227 -23.64 5.15 5.55
N LYS A 228 -23.72 4.16 6.45
CA LYS A 228 -22.85 4.11 7.65
C LYS A 228 -21.37 3.94 7.29
N MET A 229 -21.07 3.16 6.25
CA MET A 229 -19.70 2.95 5.80
C MET A 229 -19.12 4.21 5.15
N VAL A 230 -19.91 4.95 4.37
CA VAL A 230 -19.53 6.29 3.87
C VAL A 230 -19.26 7.25 5.03
N ALA A 231 -20.05 7.21 6.12
CA ALA A 231 -19.77 8.02 7.31
C ALA A 231 -18.41 7.64 7.94
N ARG A 232 -18.09 6.35 8.03
CA ARG A 232 -16.80 5.85 8.54
C ARG A 232 -15.62 6.28 7.66
N GLU A 233 -15.76 6.21 6.33
CA GLU A 233 -14.76 6.70 5.38
C GLU A 233 -14.44 8.20 5.62
N ASN A 234 -15.49 9.03 5.76
CA ASN A 234 -15.32 10.46 6.02
C ASN A 234 -14.64 10.73 7.37
N ILE A 235 -14.98 9.98 8.42
CA ILE A 235 -14.31 10.07 9.72
C ILE A 235 -12.83 9.68 9.58
N LEU A 236 -12.54 8.54 8.95
CA LEU A 236 -11.17 8.06 8.77
C LEU A 236 -10.31 9.05 7.99
N ARG A 237 -10.85 9.65 6.93
CA ARG A 237 -10.18 10.72 6.16
C ARG A 237 -9.77 11.89 7.05
N ASN A 238 -10.62 12.33 7.97
CA ASN A 238 -10.27 13.39 8.91
C ASN A 238 -9.20 12.93 9.92
N ILE A 239 -9.26 11.69 10.38
CA ILE A 239 -8.31 11.15 11.38
C ILE A 239 -6.90 11.00 10.78
N ILE A 240 -6.76 10.64 9.50
CA ILE A 240 -5.45 10.50 8.84
C ILE A 240 -4.64 11.80 8.90
N TYR A 241 -5.28 12.95 8.66
CA TYR A 241 -4.64 14.28 8.71
C TYR A 241 -4.73 14.95 10.09
N SER A 242 -5.05 14.18 11.13
CA SER A 242 -5.11 14.66 12.51
C SER A 242 -3.85 14.30 13.32
N ASN A 243 -3.75 14.87 14.53
CA ASN A 243 -2.67 14.57 15.47
C ASN A 243 -2.88 13.25 16.26
N VAL A 244 -3.89 12.44 15.92
CA VAL A 244 -4.07 11.12 16.53
C VAL A 244 -2.86 10.23 16.23
N ASN A 245 -2.40 9.45 17.21
CA ASN A 245 -1.23 8.59 17.05
C ASN A 245 -1.41 7.58 15.90
N SER A 246 -0.38 7.41 15.08
CA SER A 246 -0.43 6.60 13.86
C SER A 246 -0.76 5.13 14.08
N GLU A 247 -0.40 4.54 15.24
CA GLU A 247 -0.77 3.15 15.56
C GLU A 247 -2.28 3.01 15.74
N TYR A 248 -2.93 3.97 16.42
CA TYR A 248 -4.39 3.99 16.54
C TYR A 248 -5.08 4.26 15.20
N VAL A 249 -4.51 5.14 14.37
CA VAL A 249 -5.04 5.40 13.03
C VAL A 249 -4.95 4.15 12.16
N PHE A 250 -3.81 3.44 12.18
CA PHE A 250 -3.63 2.23 11.40
C PHE A 250 -4.56 1.11 11.85
N ASP A 251 -4.64 0.84 13.16
CA ASP A 251 -5.56 -0.13 13.77
C ASP A 251 -7.01 0.11 13.35
N PHE A 252 -7.49 1.36 13.50
CA PHE A 252 -8.84 1.72 13.10
C PHE A 252 -9.05 1.59 11.59
N SER A 253 -8.05 1.99 10.78
CA SER A 253 -8.16 1.95 9.31
C SER A 253 -8.21 0.53 8.75
N ILE A 254 -7.40 -0.40 9.27
CA ILE A 254 -7.28 -1.75 8.71
C ILE A 254 -8.54 -2.59 9.00
N GLU A 255 -9.13 -2.43 10.19
CA GLU A 255 -10.39 -3.10 10.53
C GLU A 255 -11.55 -2.57 9.66
N ASN A 256 -11.63 -1.26 9.44
CA ASN A 256 -12.62 -0.68 8.54
C ASN A 256 -12.38 -1.10 7.09
N ALA A 257 -11.13 -1.16 6.62
CA ALA A 257 -10.81 -1.60 5.27
C ALA A 257 -11.29 -3.03 5.02
N LEU A 258 -11.09 -3.94 5.98
CA LEU A 258 -11.56 -5.32 5.89
C LEU A 258 -13.08 -5.44 5.93
N GLU A 259 -13.74 -4.76 6.87
CA GLU A 259 -15.19 -4.83 7.00
C GLU A 259 -15.89 -4.27 5.74
N ILE A 260 -15.45 -3.10 5.29
CA ILE A 260 -16.10 -2.36 4.20
C ILE A 260 -15.82 -2.99 2.85
N SER A 261 -14.58 -3.41 2.57
CA SER A 261 -14.27 -4.09 1.31
C SER A 261 -14.98 -5.44 1.21
N LYS A 262 -15.09 -6.20 2.31
CA LYS A 262 -15.86 -7.45 2.36
C LYS A 262 -17.35 -7.20 2.14
N TYR A 263 -17.92 -6.17 2.77
CA TYR A 263 -19.32 -5.81 2.57
C TYR A 263 -19.57 -5.41 1.11
N SER A 264 -18.67 -4.62 0.54
CA SER A 264 -18.71 -4.22 -0.87
C SER A 264 -18.70 -5.42 -1.82
N LEU A 265 -17.86 -6.44 -1.53
CA LEU A 265 -17.88 -7.72 -2.24
C LEU A 265 -19.24 -8.41 -2.13
N ASN A 266 -19.82 -8.47 -0.92
CA ASN A 266 -21.14 -9.09 -0.71
C ASN A 266 -22.29 -8.36 -1.43
N VAL A 267 -22.23 -7.02 -1.55
CA VAL A 267 -23.21 -6.24 -2.34
C VAL A 267 -23.22 -6.68 -3.81
N HIS A 268 -22.07 -7.11 -4.34
CA HIS A 268 -21.96 -7.65 -5.70
C HIS A 268 -22.44 -9.11 -5.82
N GLY A 269 -22.67 -9.81 -4.70
CA GLY A 269 -23.04 -11.22 -4.69
C GLY A 269 -22.00 -12.09 -5.39
N GLY A 270 -22.43 -13.06 -6.20
CA GLY A 270 -21.52 -13.94 -6.95
C GLY A 270 -20.57 -13.19 -7.89
N TYR A 271 -21.02 -12.07 -8.46
CA TYR A 271 -20.19 -11.22 -9.33
C TYR A 271 -19.03 -10.55 -8.59
N GLY A 272 -19.13 -10.42 -7.27
CA GLY A 272 -18.07 -9.84 -6.44
C GLY A 272 -16.76 -10.64 -6.49
N TYR A 273 -16.81 -11.92 -6.87
CA TYR A 273 -15.64 -12.78 -7.02
C TYR A 273 -15.05 -12.79 -8.43
N PHE A 274 -15.70 -12.14 -9.40
CA PHE A 274 -15.18 -12.06 -10.76
C PHE A 274 -14.25 -10.86 -10.92
N LYS A 275 -13.06 -11.12 -11.47
CA LYS A 275 -12.03 -10.10 -11.70
C LYS A 275 -12.52 -8.92 -12.54
N ASP A 276 -13.48 -9.15 -13.44
CA ASP A 276 -14.03 -8.11 -14.31
C ASP A 276 -14.78 -7.00 -13.56
N PHE A 277 -15.32 -7.28 -12.36
CA PHE A 277 -15.90 -6.24 -11.50
C PHE A 277 -14.84 -5.52 -10.66
N GLY A 278 -13.69 -6.15 -10.45
CA GLY A 278 -12.54 -5.56 -9.78
C GLY A 278 -12.74 -5.19 -8.30
N VAL A 279 -13.87 -5.58 -7.67
CA VAL A 279 -14.14 -5.28 -6.24
C VAL A 279 -13.38 -6.22 -5.30
N GLU A 280 -13.11 -7.46 -5.71
CA GLU A 280 -12.41 -8.46 -4.87
C GLU A 280 -11.00 -8.04 -4.47
N LYS A 281 -10.30 -7.32 -5.37
CA LYS A 281 -8.91 -6.91 -5.14
C LYS A 281 -8.78 -6.08 -3.86
N PHE A 282 -9.75 -5.21 -3.57
CA PHE A 282 -9.72 -4.36 -2.38
C PHE A 282 -9.72 -5.18 -1.08
N TYR A 283 -10.53 -6.24 -1.02
CA TYR A 283 -10.55 -7.14 0.13
C TYR A 283 -9.26 -7.94 0.24
N ARG A 284 -8.78 -8.45 -0.90
CA ARG A 284 -7.54 -9.22 -0.98
C ARG A 284 -6.31 -8.41 -0.59
N ASP A 285 -6.25 -7.14 -0.98
CA ASP A 285 -5.15 -6.21 -0.69
C ASP A 285 -5.21 -5.74 0.77
N ALA A 286 -6.40 -5.48 1.32
CA ALA A 286 -6.58 -5.23 2.76
C ALA A 286 -6.13 -6.43 3.61
N MET A 287 -6.45 -7.65 3.18
CA MET A 287 -5.99 -8.88 3.85
C MET A 287 -4.46 -8.99 3.81
N ALA A 288 -3.82 -8.64 2.69
CA ALA A 288 -2.36 -8.62 2.60
C ALA A 288 -1.73 -7.57 3.51
N LEU A 289 -2.29 -6.35 3.58
CA LEU A 289 -1.81 -5.33 4.53
C LEU A 289 -1.89 -5.82 5.98
N LYS A 290 -3.01 -6.44 6.36
CA LYS A 290 -3.15 -7.01 7.70
C LYS A 290 -2.12 -8.12 7.94
N ALA A 291 -1.97 -9.04 7.00
CA ALA A 291 -1.04 -10.17 7.14
C ALA A 291 0.43 -9.73 7.28
N VAL A 292 0.83 -8.68 6.55
CA VAL A 292 2.23 -8.22 6.49
C VAL A 292 2.55 -7.24 7.63
N PHE A 293 1.66 -6.28 7.93
CA PHE A 293 1.98 -5.15 8.80
C PHE A 293 1.26 -5.17 10.16
N TYR A 294 0.21 -5.97 10.30
CA TYR A 294 -0.58 -6.09 11.54
C TYR A 294 -0.24 -7.41 12.26
N GLY A 295 1.04 -7.60 12.56
CA GLY A 295 1.56 -8.78 13.26
C GLY A 295 1.67 -8.59 14.78
N ASN A 296 2.25 -9.60 15.45
CA ASN A 296 2.51 -9.54 16.90
C ASN A 296 3.35 -8.32 17.28
N ASP A 297 4.33 -7.94 16.46
CA ASP A 297 5.15 -6.74 16.69
C ASP A 297 4.31 -5.46 16.78
N PHE A 298 3.30 -5.32 15.92
CA PHE A 298 2.37 -4.19 15.96
C PHE A 298 1.54 -4.22 17.25
N LEU A 299 0.92 -5.36 17.56
CA LEU A 299 0.09 -5.52 18.75
C LEU A 299 0.89 -5.33 20.05
N GLU A 300 2.14 -5.76 20.09
CA GLU A 300 3.06 -5.52 21.21
C GLU A 300 3.32 -4.04 21.43
N ASN A 301 3.55 -3.29 20.36
CA ASN A 301 3.81 -1.85 20.45
C ASN A 301 2.54 -1.10 20.89
N LEU A 302 1.39 -1.48 20.34
CA LEU A 302 0.10 -0.94 20.74
C LEU A 302 -0.20 -1.22 22.22
N SER A 303 0.05 -2.46 22.67
CA SER A 303 -0.08 -2.86 24.08
C SER A 303 0.85 -2.03 24.98
N LYS A 304 2.15 -1.95 24.64
CA LYS A 304 3.12 -1.13 25.38
C LYS A 304 2.71 0.33 25.46
N ARG A 305 2.10 0.88 24.42
CA ARG A 305 1.59 2.26 24.43
C ARG A 305 0.45 2.45 25.44
N VAL A 306 -0.47 1.49 25.53
CA VAL A 306 -1.62 1.57 26.41
C VAL A 306 -1.23 1.38 27.88
N TYR A 307 -0.37 0.40 28.17
CA TYR A 307 -0.03 0.02 29.54
C TYR A 307 1.27 0.62 30.06
N GLY A 308 2.09 1.22 29.20
CA GLY A 308 3.43 1.73 29.53
C GLY A 308 4.52 0.63 29.61
N GLU A 309 4.12 -0.64 29.56
CA GLU A 309 5.00 -1.81 29.61
C GLU A 309 4.45 -2.95 28.76
N ARG A 310 5.26 -4.00 28.54
CA ARG A 310 4.80 -5.18 27.79
C ARG A 310 3.76 -5.92 28.62
N SER A 311 2.51 -5.94 28.16
CA SER A 311 1.40 -6.65 28.81
C SER A 311 0.66 -7.58 27.83
N GLY A 312 -0.08 -8.56 28.35
CA GLY A 312 -0.88 -9.52 27.55
C GLY A 312 -0.15 -10.80 27.14
N PHE A 313 1.05 -11.06 27.68
CA PHE A 313 1.79 -12.30 27.50
C PHE A 313 1.84 -13.05 28.85
N ILE A 314 1.27 -14.26 28.90
CA ILE A 314 1.38 -15.20 30.04
C ILE A 314 2.40 -16.27 29.66
#